data_AF-A0AAE1C6A6-F1
#
_entry.id   AF-A0AAE1C6A6-F1
#
_cell.length_a   1.000
_cell.length_b   1.000
_cell.length_c   1.000
_cell.angle_alpha   90.00
_cell.angle_beta   90.00
_cell.angle_gamma   90.00
#
_symmetry.space_group_name_H-M   'P 1'
#
loop_
_entity.id
_entity.type
_entity.pdbx_description
1 polymer ?
#
loop_
_entity_poly.entity_id
_entity_poly.type
_entity_poly.pdbx_seq_one_letter_code
_entity_poly.pdbx_strand_id
1 'polypeptide(L)'
;MLALTIVAAFATTTISIAIPQGGDSILVPSNTSVWYYQAGGWPNSIECLDHVANGTLVEGVCTCLDYASLGIFQSPSNDCSLTVYEGTNVCGADATSKTTTRIPAGNSLTCVNTDVDAGLTASGVWACG
;
A
#
# COMPACT_ATOMS: atom_id res chain seq x y z
N MET A 1 35.90 -64.24 16.32
CA MET A 1 34.51 -64.07 16.76
C MET A 1 34.08 -62.65 16.44
N LEU A 2 32.93 -62.56 15.79
CA LEU A 2 32.26 -61.38 15.25
C LEU A 2 31.78 -60.49 16.42
N ALA A 3 32.02 -59.18 16.38
CA ALA A 3 31.29 -58.21 17.20
C ALA A 3 30.91 -57.01 16.33
N LEU A 4 29.60 -56.77 16.29
CA LEU A 4 28.87 -55.96 15.33
C LEU A 4 28.46 -54.63 16.00
N THR A 5 28.66 -53.49 15.29
CA THR A 5 27.83 -52.24 15.30
C THR A 5 27.65 -51.48 16.64
N ILE A 6 27.50 -50.15 16.72
CA ILE A 6 26.60 -49.22 16.00
C ILE A 6 27.24 -47.81 16.04
N VAL A 7 27.43 -47.16 14.89
CA VAL A 7 27.74 -45.71 14.84
C VAL A 7 26.42 -44.99 14.59
N ALA A 8 25.90 -44.30 15.61
CA ALA A 8 24.75 -43.43 15.47
C ALA A 8 25.17 -42.15 14.73
N ALA A 9 24.78 -42.02 13.47
CA ALA A 9 24.91 -40.78 12.72
C ALA A 9 23.82 -39.80 13.21
N PHE A 10 24.21 -38.83 14.04
CA PHE A 10 23.35 -37.69 14.34
C PHE A 10 23.31 -36.80 13.11
N ALA A 11 22.24 -36.92 12.31
CA ALA A 11 21.92 -35.97 11.28
C ALA A 11 21.52 -34.65 11.96
N THR A 12 22.47 -33.71 12.05
CA THR A 12 22.17 -32.33 12.41
C THR A 12 21.38 -31.71 11.28
N THR A 13 20.06 -31.68 11.41
CA THR A 13 19.19 -30.85 10.58
C THR A 13 19.49 -29.39 10.92
N THR A 14 20.37 -28.77 10.14
CA THR A 14 20.47 -27.31 10.12
C THR A 14 19.14 -26.79 9.59
N ILE A 15 18.32 -26.25 10.49
CA ILE A 15 17.18 -25.42 10.10
C ILE A 15 17.81 -24.18 9.48
N SER A 16 17.90 -24.14 8.15
CA SER A 16 18.10 -22.90 7.43
C SER A 16 16.82 -22.09 7.62
N ILE A 17 16.79 -21.28 8.67
CA ILE A 17 15.85 -20.17 8.76
C ILE A 17 16.24 -19.27 7.61
N ALA A 18 15.46 -19.30 6.53
CA ALA A 18 15.54 -18.27 5.51
C ALA A 18 15.16 -16.95 6.19
N ILE A 19 16.16 -16.25 6.72
CA ILE A 19 16.03 -14.83 7.02
C ILE A 19 15.82 -14.19 5.64
N PRO A 20 14.69 -13.56 5.35
CA PRO A 20 14.60 -12.73 4.16
C PRO A 20 15.67 -11.65 4.27
N GLN A 21 16.79 -11.84 3.56
CA GLN A 21 17.74 -10.78 3.26
C GLN A 21 17.12 -9.95 2.15
N GLY A 22 16.72 -8.72 2.47
CA GLY A 22 16.03 -7.87 1.52
C GLY A 22 16.05 -6.40 1.91
N GLY A 23 17.27 -5.85 2.03
CA GLY A 23 17.52 -4.42 1.87
C GLY A 23 17.26 -3.56 3.11
N ASP A 24 18.34 -2.97 3.63
CA ASP A 24 18.27 -1.61 4.16
C ASP A 24 17.78 -0.69 3.03
N SER A 25 16.47 -0.60 2.81
CA SER A 25 15.89 0.51 2.07
C SER A 25 16.14 1.74 2.90
N ILE A 26 17.00 2.62 2.39
CA ILE A 26 17.21 3.98 2.87
C ILE A 26 15.87 4.52 3.36
N LEU A 27 15.80 4.82 4.66
CA LEU A 27 14.65 5.43 5.34
C LEU A 27 14.44 6.87 4.85
N VAL A 28 14.14 7.07 3.57
CA VAL A 28 13.39 8.24 3.15
C VAL A 28 11.96 7.88 3.50
N PRO A 29 11.29 8.59 4.41
CA PRO A 29 9.85 8.41 4.54
C PRO A 29 9.26 8.80 3.18
N SER A 30 8.80 7.82 2.40
CA SER A 30 8.22 8.08 1.08
C SER A 30 6.83 8.70 1.20
N ASN A 31 6.55 9.38 2.32
CA ASN A 31 5.28 10.03 2.59
C ASN A 31 4.98 11.03 1.49
N THR A 32 3.70 11.11 1.10
CA THR A 32 3.27 12.05 0.08
C THR A 32 2.16 12.93 0.60
N SER A 33 2.17 14.19 0.16
CA SER A 33 1.05 15.09 0.39
C SER A 33 -0.10 14.68 -0.51
N VAL A 34 -1.31 14.72 0.02
CA VAL A 34 -2.52 14.42 -0.75
C VAL A 34 -3.52 15.54 -0.63
N TRP A 35 -4.24 15.77 -1.71
CA TRP A 35 -5.38 16.66 -1.80
C TRP A 35 -6.62 15.78 -1.87
N TYR A 36 -7.58 16.03 -0.97
CA TYR A 36 -8.84 15.31 -0.93
C TYR A 36 -9.88 16.04 -1.76
N TYR A 37 -10.66 15.27 -2.52
CA TYR A 37 -11.69 15.75 -3.42
C TYR A 37 -13.00 15.06 -3.15
N GLN A 38 -14.10 15.81 -3.21
CA GLN A 38 -15.46 15.26 -3.18
C GLN A 38 -15.93 14.88 -4.58
N ALA A 39 -16.84 13.90 -4.68
CA ALA A 39 -17.40 13.48 -5.96
C ALA A 39 -18.18 14.63 -6.61
N GLY A 40 -17.69 15.12 -7.74
CA GLY A 40 -18.40 16.09 -8.57
C GLY A 40 -19.29 15.40 -9.59
N GLY A 41 -20.51 15.03 -9.19
CA GLY A 41 -21.66 14.77 -10.07
C GLY A 41 -21.60 13.64 -11.10
N TRP A 42 -20.47 12.98 -11.35
CA TRP A 42 -20.33 11.93 -12.36
C TRP A 42 -19.66 10.68 -11.78
N PRO A 43 -20.34 9.52 -11.77
CA PRO A 43 -19.71 8.27 -11.36
C PRO A 43 -18.60 7.89 -12.34
N ASN A 44 -17.44 7.50 -11.81
CA ASN A 44 -16.26 7.03 -12.55
C ASN A 44 -15.38 8.09 -13.24
N SER A 45 -15.48 9.38 -12.91
CA SER A 45 -14.43 10.32 -13.34
C SER A 45 -13.19 10.17 -12.45
N ILE A 46 -12.05 9.83 -13.06
CA ILE A 46 -10.73 9.84 -12.38
C ILE A 46 -10.21 11.29 -12.29
N GLU A 47 -11.11 12.27 -12.25
CA GLU A 47 -10.76 13.69 -12.25
C GLU A 47 -10.82 14.23 -10.82
N CYS A 48 -9.76 14.93 -10.43
CA CYS A 48 -9.75 15.72 -9.22
C CYS A 48 -10.62 16.97 -9.46
N LEU A 49 -11.87 16.94 -9.00
CA LEU A 49 -12.84 18.01 -9.23
C LEU A 49 -12.77 19.06 -8.12
N ASP A 50 -13.62 18.93 -7.11
CA ASP A 50 -13.74 19.92 -6.03
C ASP A 50 -12.81 19.57 -4.87
N HIS A 51 -11.73 20.33 -4.75
CA HIS A 51 -10.81 20.24 -3.62
C HIS A 51 -11.52 20.63 -2.33
N VAL A 52 -11.41 19.79 -1.30
CA VAL A 52 -12.09 19.99 -0.01
C VAL A 52 -11.15 19.98 1.19
N ALA A 53 -10.03 19.26 1.12
CA ALA A 53 -9.09 19.15 2.23
C ALA A 53 -7.68 18.73 1.77
N ASN A 54 -6.71 18.84 2.68
CA ASN A 54 -5.34 18.39 2.47
C ASN A 54 -4.97 17.37 3.54
N GLY A 55 -4.06 16.46 3.21
CA GLY A 55 -3.54 15.46 4.13
C GLY A 55 -2.18 14.93 3.73
N THR A 56 -1.79 13.85 4.38
CA THR A 56 -0.53 13.15 4.13
C THR A 56 -0.76 11.66 4.21
N LEU A 57 -0.28 10.93 3.22
CA LEU A 57 -0.19 9.48 3.29
C LEU A 57 1.20 9.10 3.78
N VAL A 58 1.23 8.29 4.84
CA VAL A 58 2.47 7.76 5.40
C VAL A 58 2.70 6.37 4.81
N GLU A 59 3.91 6.13 4.34
CA GLU A 59 4.28 4.85 3.72
C GLU A 59 4.08 3.67 4.67
N GLY A 60 3.46 2.61 4.16
CA GLY A 60 3.16 1.38 4.89
C GLY A 60 2.08 1.53 5.97
N VAL A 61 1.54 2.73 6.19
CA VAL A 61 0.52 2.98 7.20
C VAL A 61 -0.87 2.84 6.59
N CYS A 62 -1.71 2.04 7.25
CA CYS A 62 -3.11 1.96 6.89
C CYS A 62 -3.84 3.25 7.28
N THR A 63 -4.47 3.89 6.31
CA THR A 63 -5.17 5.17 6.48
C THR A 63 -6.63 5.01 6.08
N CYS A 64 -7.56 5.49 6.91
CA CYS A 64 -8.97 5.57 6.51
C CYS A 64 -9.15 6.63 5.42
N LEU A 65 -9.93 6.32 4.39
CA LEU A 65 -10.24 7.21 3.29
C LEU A 65 -11.71 7.59 3.36
N ASP A 66 -11.97 8.88 3.59
CA ASP A 66 -13.32 9.43 3.80
C ASP A 66 -13.81 10.27 2.61
N TYR A 67 -13.04 10.32 1.52
CA TYR A 67 -13.25 11.23 0.39
C TYR A 67 -13.24 10.47 -0.93
N ALA A 68 -14.16 10.82 -1.84
CA ALA A 68 -14.33 10.14 -3.12
C ALA A 68 -13.03 10.01 -3.94
N SER A 69 -12.22 11.07 -4.01
CA SER A 69 -10.99 11.06 -4.79
C SER A 69 -9.81 11.70 -4.05
N LEU A 70 -8.61 11.27 -4.43
CA LEU A 70 -7.32 11.73 -3.93
C LEU A 70 -6.48 12.28 -5.08
N GLY A 71 -6.03 13.52 -4.99
CA GLY A 71 -4.92 14.04 -5.78
C GLY A 71 -3.62 13.76 -5.06
N ILE A 72 -2.78 12.90 -5.62
CA ILE A 72 -1.50 12.49 -5.05
C ILE A 72 -0.38 13.17 -5.83
N PHE A 73 0.49 13.90 -5.13
CA PHE A 73 1.68 14.46 -5.76
C PHE A 73 2.68 13.35 -6.07
N GLN A 74 3.11 13.30 -7.33
CA GLN A 74 4.15 12.38 -7.77
C GLN A 74 5.49 12.74 -7.10
N SER A 75 6.27 11.70 -6.81
CA SER A 75 7.65 11.87 -6.37
C SER A 75 8.56 11.91 -7.61
N PRO A 76 9.52 12.84 -7.72
CA PRO A 76 10.39 12.95 -8.89
C PRO A 76 11.29 11.73 -9.12
N SER A 77 11.54 10.94 -8.08
CA SER A 77 12.60 9.93 -8.09
C SER A 77 12.10 8.50 -7.93
N ASN A 78 10.84 8.29 -7.51
CA ASN A 78 10.31 6.97 -7.21
C ASN A 78 8.93 6.79 -7.84
N ASP A 79 8.71 5.62 -8.43
CA ASP A 79 7.37 5.16 -8.68
C ASP A 79 6.74 4.74 -7.35
N CYS A 80 5.47 5.05 -7.19
CA CYS A 80 4.72 4.72 -6.00
C CYS A 80 3.40 4.08 -6.36
N SER A 81 2.70 3.59 -5.35
CA SER A 81 1.37 3.01 -5.52
C SER A 81 0.51 3.29 -4.31
N LEU A 82 -0.77 3.48 -4.58
CA LEU A 82 -1.81 3.50 -3.56
C LEU A 82 -2.69 2.28 -3.77
N THR A 83 -2.76 1.42 -2.75
CA THR A 83 -3.75 0.35 -2.69
C THR A 83 -4.94 0.82 -1.88
N VAL A 84 -6.11 0.85 -2.49
CA VAL A 84 -7.40 1.15 -1.86
C VAL A 84 -8.15 -0.16 -1.59
N TYR A 85 -8.71 -0.27 -0.39
CA TYR A 85 -9.54 -1.36 0.10
C TYR A 85 -10.95 -0.80 0.35
N GLU A 86 -11.89 -1.13 -0.51
CA GLU A 86 -13.27 -0.62 -0.43
C GLU A 86 -14.10 -1.42 0.56
N GLY A 87 -15.01 -0.76 1.27
CA GLY A 87 -15.93 -1.38 2.23
C GLY A 87 -15.34 -1.62 3.63
N THR A 88 -14.10 -1.21 3.89
CA THR A 88 -13.40 -1.45 5.16
C THR A 88 -12.53 -0.27 5.58
N ASN A 89 -12.48 0.02 6.87
CA ASN A 89 -11.52 0.95 7.47
C ASN A 89 -10.20 0.27 7.87
N VAL A 90 -10.08 -1.05 7.65
CA VAL A 90 -8.90 -1.84 7.97
C VAL A 90 -8.30 -2.42 6.70
N CYS A 91 -7.05 -2.04 6.43
CA CYS A 91 -6.35 -2.48 5.24
C CYS A 91 -6.09 -3.99 5.27
N GLY A 92 -6.38 -4.66 4.15
CA GLY A 92 -6.10 -6.08 3.96
C GLY A 92 -7.13 -7.05 4.54
N ALA A 93 -8.17 -6.58 5.23
CA ALA A 93 -9.22 -7.43 5.81
C ALA A 93 -10.62 -6.98 5.34
N ASP A 94 -11.47 -7.95 5.01
CA ASP A 94 -12.91 -7.78 4.74
C ASP A 94 -13.29 -6.71 3.70
N ALA A 95 -12.35 -6.35 2.82
CA ALA A 95 -12.60 -5.42 1.73
C ALA A 95 -13.50 -6.05 0.67
N THR A 96 -14.54 -5.32 0.25
CA THR A 96 -15.42 -5.71 -0.86
C THR A 96 -14.64 -5.77 -2.17
N SER A 97 -13.70 -4.84 -2.34
CA SER A 97 -12.82 -4.78 -3.51
C SER A 97 -11.45 -4.23 -3.11
N LYS A 98 -10.45 -4.47 -3.97
CA LYS A 98 -9.08 -3.99 -3.79
C LYS A 98 -8.56 -3.46 -5.12
N THR A 99 -8.18 -2.19 -5.13
CA THR A 99 -7.66 -1.51 -6.32
C THR A 99 -6.28 -0.94 -6.01
N THR A 100 -5.26 -1.31 -6.79
CA THR A 100 -3.92 -0.72 -6.68
C THR A 100 -3.67 0.20 -7.87
N THR A 101 -3.48 1.49 -7.59
CA THR A 101 -3.19 2.50 -8.60
C THR A 101 -1.72 2.85 -8.56
N ARG A 102 -1.05 2.73 -9.71
CA ARG A 102 0.35 3.13 -9.87
C ARG A 102 0.44 4.65 -10.06
N ILE A 103 1.27 5.28 -9.24
CA ILE A 103 1.62 6.70 -9.33
C ILE A 103 3.03 6.80 -9.91
N PRO A 104 3.19 7.21 -11.18
CA PRO A 104 4.50 7.25 -11.81
C PRO A 104 5.39 8.30 -11.16
N ALA A 105 6.71 8.09 -11.24
CA ALA A 105 7.68 9.12 -10.90
C ALA A 105 7.48 10.37 -11.78
N GLY A 106 7.55 11.55 -11.17
CA GLY A 106 7.31 12.81 -11.86
C GLY A 106 7.04 13.96 -10.90
N ASN A 107 6.57 15.09 -11.44
CA ASN A 107 6.25 16.31 -10.69
C ASN A 107 4.80 16.75 -10.89
N SER A 108 3.94 15.83 -11.34
CA SER A 108 2.53 16.10 -11.61
C SER A 108 1.63 15.61 -10.48
N LEU A 109 0.37 16.02 -10.50
CA LEU A 109 -0.67 15.47 -9.65
C LEU A 109 -1.31 14.26 -10.34
N THR A 110 -1.46 13.14 -9.63
CA THR A 110 -2.20 11.97 -10.11
C THR A 110 -3.47 11.81 -9.31
N CYS A 111 -4.61 11.74 -10.00
CA CYS A 111 -5.91 11.55 -9.36
C CYS A 111 -6.20 10.06 -9.21
N VAL A 112 -6.65 9.67 -8.03
CA VAL A 112 -7.04 8.30 -7.68
C VAL A 112 -8.46 8.35 -7.13
N ASN A 113 -9.36 7.62 -7.77
CA ASN A 113 -10.68 7.37 -7.21
C ASN A 113 -10.55 6.35 -6.08
N THR A 114 -11.23 6.60 -4.97
CA THR A 114 -11.28 5.69 -3.82
C THR A 114 -12.61 4.94 -3.74
N ASP A 115 -13.56 5.30 -4.62
CA ASP A 115 -14.92 4.79 -4.70
C ASP A 115 -15.72 4.98 -3.38
N VAL A 116 -15.25 5.91 -2.54
CA VAL A 116 -15.96 6.41 -1.37
C VAL A 116 -17.04 7.39 -1.82
N ASP A 117 -18.22 6.87 -2.15
CA ASP A 117 -19.40 7.69 -2.41
C ASP A 117 -20.34 7.72 -1.20
N ALA A 118 -20.82 8.91 -0.85
CA ALA A 118 -21.85 9.23 0.14
C ALA A 118 -22.13 8.20 1.27
N GLY A 119 -21.12 7.87 2.09
CA GLY A 119 -21.28 7.07 3.31
C GLY A 119 -20.66 5.67 3.28
N LEU A 120 -19.97 5.31 2.19
CA LEU A 120 -19.11 4.13 2.15
C LEU A 120 -17.79 4.38 2.89
N THR A 121 -17.14 3.31 3.34
CA THR A 121 -15.85 3.36 4.04
C THR A 121 -14.79 2.73 3.16
N ALA A 122 -13.62 3.35 3.06
CA ALA A 122 -12.46 2.72 2.45
C ALA A 122 -11.22 2.95 3.30
N SER A 123 -10.18 2.17 3.02
CA SER A 123 -8.85 2.35 3.61
C SER A 123 -7.78 2.21 2.55
N GLY A 124 -6.62 2.81 2.79
CA GLY A 124 -5.53 2.91 1.84
C GLY A 124 -4.17 2.59 2.45
N VAL A 125 -3.30 1.95 1.67
CA VAL A 125 -1.88 1.80 1.99
C VAL A 125 -1.06 2.40 0.86
N TRP A 126 -0.18 3.34 1.24
CA TRP A 126 0.78 3.97 0.35
C TRP A 126 2.11 3.21 0.39
N ALA A 127 2.74 3.01 -0.77
CA ALA A 127 4.06 2.39 -0.87
C ALA A 127 4.84 2.98 -2.05
N CYS A 128 6.13 3.24 -1.85
CA CYS A 128 7.07 3.63 -2.89
C CYS A 128 8.27 2.66 -2.90
N GLY A 129 8.81 2.37 -4.08
CA GLY A 129 9.94 1.44 -4.19
C GLY A 129 10.28 1.06 -5.62
#